data_AF-A0A1F2RWA9-F1
#
_entry.id   AF-A0A1F2RWA9-F1
#
_cell.length_a   1.000
_cell.length_b   1.000
_cell.length_c   1.000
_cell.angle_alpha   90.00
_cell.angle_beta   90.00
_cell.angle_gamma   90.00
#
_symmetry.space_group_name_H-M   'P 1'
#
loop_
_entity.id
_entity.type
_entity.pdbx_description
1 polymer ?
#
loop_
_entity_poly.entity_id
_entity_poly.type
_entity_poly.pdbx_seq_one_letter_code
_entity_poly.pdbx_strand_id
1 'polypeptide(L)'
;MFTRKSLQLNLRLLPLLLLFVPVLVFAHVTLRPAAPLRPGGFATVHLVVPTERHVPTVQVTLEVPQAFLEAGGRLSRVEHPADWQVTFEKEEKPADVYSKEMEERASRSAGSDNAASAGQTEQEKQDEAAQAEMRRSWIKRVTFSGNSIPPDGFKEFFLNFQLPERPGNFRFPALQIYQDGVEVSWSELVEGADHPAATISIAAPPRWNWRDIALGISLLLILVLLARSFSKSPQRA
;
A
#
# COMPACT_ATOMS: atom_id res chain seq x y z
N MET A 1 -72.41 -33.87 -6.32
CA MET A 1 -72.26 -32.74 -7.26
C MET A 1 -71.36 -31.71 -6.58
N PHE A 2 -70.04 -31.80 -6.79
CA PHE A 2 -69.05 -30.90 -6.15
C PHE A 2 -68.08 -30.39 -7.22
N THR A 3 -68.09 -29.09 -7.42
CA THR A 3 -67.44 -28.33 -8.49
C THR A 3 -65.97 -28.06 -8.16
N ARG A 4 -65.06 -28.49 -9.05
CA ARG A 4 -63.63 -28.09 -9.02
C ARG A 4 -63.52 -26.61 -9.39
N LYS A 5 -62.98 -25.77 -8.50
CA LYS A 5 -62.50 -24.42 -8.86
C LYS A 5 -61.03 -24.53 -9.28
N SER A 6 -60.73 -24.21 -10.54
CA SER A 6 -59.38 -24.07 -11.08
C SER A 6 -58.77 -22.74 -10.63
N LEU A 7 -57.57 -22.80 -10.08
CA LEU A 7 -56.77 -21.64 -9.70
C LEU A 7 -55.94 -21.23 -10.92
N GLN A 8 -56.29 -20.13 -11.58
CA GLN A 8 -55.49 -19.57 -12.68
C GLN A 8 -54.39 -18.68 -12.09
N LEU A 9 -53.12 -19.07 -12.29
CA LEU A 9 -51.95 -18.34 -11.82
C LEU A 9 -51.53 -17.31 -12.88
N ASN A 10 -51.82 -16.03 -12.64
CA ASN A 10 -51.37 -14.94 -13.50
C ASN A 10 -49.92 -14.58 -13.18
N LEU A 11 -48.97 -15.04 -14.00
CA LEU A 11 -47.57 -14.65 -13.93
C LEU A 11 -47.40 -13.28 -14.62
N ARG A 12 -47.26 -12.20 -13.84
CA ARG A 12 -46.89 -10.88 -14.36
C ARG A 12 -45.36 -10.75 -14.40
N LEU A 13 -44.81 -10.62 -15.61
CA LEU A 13 -43.42 -10.23 -15.85
C LEU A 13 -43.15 -8.85 -15.22
N LEU A 14 -42.22 -8.80 -14.27
CA LEU A 14 -41.70 -7.56 -13.67
C LEU A 14 -40.59 -7.01 -14.58
N PRO A 15 -40.57 -5.71 -14.94
CA PRO A 15 -39.47 -5.15 -15.71
C PRO A 15 -38.20 -5.07 -14.83
N LEU A 16 -37.10 -5.64 -15.34
CA LEU A 16 -35.77 -5.54 -14.76
C LEU A 16 -35.28 -4.08 -14.89
N LEU A 17 -35.43 -3.31 -13.82
CA LEU A 17 -34.91 -1.96 -13.69
C LEU A 17 -33.36 -2.03 -13.68
N LEU A 18 -32.75 -1.70 -14.82
CA LEU A 18 -31.30 -1.60 -14.97
C LEU A 18 -30.83 -0.36 -14.20
N LEU A 19 -30.41 -0.58 -12.96
CA LEU A 19 -29.92 0.45 -12.05
C LEU A 19 -28.60 0.99 -12.61
N PHE A 20 -28.66 2.13 -13.29
CA PHE A 20 -27.47 2.85 -13.74
C PHE A 20 -26.79 3.39 -12.49
N VAL A 21 -25.75 2.70 -12.01
CA VAL A 21 -24.92 3.20 -10.92
C VAL A 21 -23.99 4.24 -11.54
N PRO A 22 -24.16 5.55 -11.30
CA PRO A 22 -23.18 6.52 -11.76
C PRO A 22 -21.84 6.18 -11.11
N VAL A 23 -20.84 5.84 -11.91
CA VAL A 23 -19.46 5.80 -11.45
C VAL A 23 -19.07 7.25 -11.24
N LEU A 24 -19.11 7.71 -9.99
CA LEU A 24 -18.54 8.99 -9.61
C LEU A 24 -17.05 8.93 -9.92
N VAL A 25 -16.63 9.63 -10.98
CA VAL A 25 -15.21 9.87 -11.27
C VAL A 25 -14.73 10.88 -10.23
N PHE A 26 -14.27 10.40 -9.07
CA PHE A 26 -13.62 11.25 -8.09
C PHE A 26 -12.24 11.66 -8.62
N ALA A 27 -12.02 12.96 -8.76
CA ALA A 27 -10.80 13.55 -9.30
C ALA A 27 -9.78 13.92 -8.20
N HIS A 28 -9.71 13.13 -7.13
CA HIS A 28 -8.69 13.31 -6.11
C HIS A 28 -7.35 12.69 -6.51
N VAL A 29 -6.26 13.27 -6.02
CA VAL A 29 -4.95 12.60 -6.02
C VAL A 29 -5.00 11.36 -5.14
N THR A 30 -4.60 10.20 -5.68
CA THR A 30 -4.65 8.93 -4.94
C THR A 30 -3.35 8.15 -5.03
N LEU A 31 -3.12 7.30 -4.02
CA LEU A 31 -2.06 6.31 -4.01
C LEU A 31 -2.68 4.92 -4.12
N ARG A 32 -2.41 4.22 -5.21
CA ARG A 32 -2.97 2.90 -5.52
C ARG A 32 -1.89 1.82 -5.43
N PRO A 33 -1.90 0.99 -4.38
CA PRO A 33 -1.02 -0.17 -4.32
C PRO A 33 -1.29 -1.15 -5.45
N ALA A 34 -0.24 -1.64 -6.11
CA ALA A 34 -0.36 -2.69 -7.13
C ALA A 34 -0.69 -4.07 -6.52
N ALA A 35 -0.43 -4.25 -5.23
CA ALA A 35 -0.72 -5.46 -4.45
C ALA A 35 -1.02 -5.11 -2.98
N PRO A 36 -1.62 -6.03 -2.20
CA PRO A 36 -1.84 -5.83 -0.78
C PRO A 36 -0.54 -5.52 -0.03
N LEU A 37 -0.58 -4.46 0.78
CA LEU A 37 0.58 -3.96 1.50
C LEU A 37 0.92 -4.84 2.69
N ARG A 38 2.20 -5.21 2.82
CA ARG A 38 2.71 -6.07 3.88
C ARG A 38 3.72 -5.30 4.73
N PRO A 39 3.58 -5.26 6.06
CA PRO A 39 4.56 -4.59 6.92
C PRO A 39 5.99 -5.09 6.65
N GLY A 40 6.95 -4.16 6.60
CA GLY A 40 8.37 -4.44 6.32
C GLY A 40 8.69 -4.85 4.88
N GLY A 41 7.69 -5.07 4.02
CA GLY A 41 7.88 -5.49 2.63
C GLY A 41 8.16 -4.33 1.68
N PHE A 42 8.38 -4.65 0.41
CA PHE A 42 8.40 -3.67 -0.68
C PHE A 42 7.07 -3.65 -1.41
N ALA A 43 6.65 -2.48 -1.88
CA ALA A 43 5.43 -2.33 -2.66
C ALA A 43 5.58 -1.29 -3.76
N THR A 44 5.05 -1.62 -4.94
CA THR A 44 4.80 -0.67 -6.00
C THR A 44 3.46 0.01 -5.74
N VAL A 45 3.46 1.34 -5.77
CA VAL A 45 2.30 2.20 -5.53
C VAL A 45 2.23 3.23 -6.65
N HIS A 46 1.06 3.37 -7.26
CA HIS A 46 0.83 4.31 -8.34
C HIS A 46 0.27 5.59 -7.72
N LEU A 47 0.97 6.70 -7.92
CA LEU A 47 0.43 8.03 -7.68
C LEU A 47 -0.42 8.42 -8.88
N VAL A 48 -1.73 8.48 -8.71
CA VAL A 48 -2.68 8.87 -9.75
C VAL A 48 -3.05 10.32 -9.56
N VAL A 49 -2.77 11.14 -10.57
CA VAL A 49 -2.95 12.60 -10.55
C VAL A 49 -3.89 13.02 -11.67
N PRO A 50 -5.13 13.41 -11.36
CA PRO A 50 -6.05 14.00 -12.33
C PRO A 50 -5.83 15.52 -12.48
N THR A 51 -6.22 16.08 -13.63
CA THR A 51 -6.27 17.52 -13.86
C THR A 51 -7.72 18.01 -13.72
N GLU A 52 -8.05 18.61 -12.58
CA GLU A 52 -9.40 19.14 -12.28
C GLU A 52 -9.70 20.53 -12.88
N ARG A 53 -8.79 21.07 -13.68
CA ARG A 53 -8.91 22.40 -14.28
C ARG A 53 -8.93 22.34 -15.80
N HIS A 54 -9.48 23.38 -16.41
CA HIS A 54 -9.43 23.58 -17.86
C HIS A 54 -8.05 24.00 -18.39
N VAL A 55 -7.03 23.98 -17.54
CA VAL A 55 -5.62 24.22 -17.89
C VAL A 55 -4.77 23.01 -17.46
N PRO A 56 -3.69 22.67 -18.20
CA PRO A 56 -2.86 21.53 -17.87
C PRO A 56 -2.21 21.60 -16.48
N THR A 57 -2.01 20.44 -15.86
CA THR A 57 -1.10 20.28 -14.73
C THR A 57 0.34 20.20 -15.26
N VAL A 58 1.26 21.00 -14.72
CA VAL A 58 2.67 21.07 -15.19
C VAL A 58 3.68 20.60 -14.15
N GLN A 59 3.30 20.52 -12.88
CA GLN A 59 4.13 19.98 -11.83
C GLN A 59 3.30 19.25 -10.78
N VAL A 60 3.85 18.14 -10.29
CA VAL A 60 3.29 17.39 -9.15
C VAL A 60 4.40 17.12 -8.17
N THR A 61 4.19 17.43 -6.90
CA THR A 61 5.11 17.07 -5.82
C THR A 61 4.40 16.17 -4.83
N LEU A 62 4.94 14.99 -4.55
CA LEU A 62 4.46 14.11 -3.48
C LEU A 62 5.39 14.21 -2.28
N GLU A 63 4.82 14.38 -1.09
CA GLU A 63 5.55 14.40 0.16
C GLU A 63 5.44 13.05 0.88
N VAL A 64 6.59 12.55 1.34
CA VAL A 64 6.67 11.37 2.20
C VAL A 64 6.51 11.81 3.65
N PRO A 65 5.43 11.41 4.35
CA PRO A 65 5.13 11.94 5.67
C PRO A 65 6.17 11.49 6.69
N GLN A 66 6.49 12.38 7.62
CA GLN A 66 7.45 12.11 8.70
C GLN A 66 7.10 10.84 9.48
N ALA A 67 5.82 10.63 9.79
CA ALA A 67 5.36 9.44 10.50
C ALA A 67 5.66 8.13 9.75
N PHE A 68 5.65 8.13 8.41
CA PHE A 68 6.01 6.96 7.61
C PHE A 68 7.51 6.69 7.69
N LEU A 69 8.34 7.74 7.66
CA LEU A 69 9.78 7.63 7.80
C LEU A 69 10.18 7.14 9.19
N GLU A 70 9.60 7.70 10.25
CA GLU A 70 9.85 7.28 11.63
C GLU A 70 9.34 5.86 11.92
N ALA A 71 8.33 5.39 11.18
CA ALA A 71 7.89 4.00 11.24
C ALA A 71 8.81 3.03 10.48
N GLY A 72 9.85 3.52 9.80
CA GLY A 72 10.81 2.73 9.03
C GLY A 72 10.48 2.62 7.53
N GLY A 73 9.42 3.27 7.05
CA GLY A 73 9.07 3.32 5.64
C GLY A 73 9.99 4.21 4.83
N ARG A 74 10.26 3.88 3.56
CA ARG A 74 11.13 4.66 2.66
C ARG A 74 10.52 4.71 1.26
N LEU A 75 10.66 5.84 0.57
CA LEU A 75 10.56 5.88 -0.89
C LEU A 75 11.91 5.37 -1.43
N SER A 76 11.93 4.17 -1.99
CA SER A 76 13.18 3.48 -2.35
C SER A 76 13.56 3.68 -3.81
N ARG A 77 12.56 3.81 -4.69
CA ARG A 77 12.77 4.04 -6.13
C ARG A 77 11.56 4.75 -6.73
N VAL A 78 11.82 5.61 -7.69
CA VAL A 78 10.79 6.25 -8.52
C VAL A 78 11.10 5.91 -9.98
N GLU A 79 10.07 5.51 -10.73
CA GLU A 79 10.21 5.36 -12.17
C GLU A 79 10.34 6.74 -12.82
N HIS A 80 11.17 6.85 -13.86
CA HIS A 80 11.36 8.07 -14.63
C HIS A 80 10.54 7.95 -15.92
N PRO A 81 9.32 8.52 -15.98
CA PRO A 81 8.51 8.45 -17.19
C PRO A 81 9.21 9.18 -18.33
N ALA A 82 9.01 8.70 -19.56
CA ALA A 82 9.52 9.39 -20.75
C ALA A 82 9.06 10.86 -20.76
N ASP A 83 9.98 11.76 -21.06
CA ASP A 83 9.78 13.21 -21.15
C ASP A 83 9.37 13.89 -19.82
N TRP A 84 9.48 13.23 -18.67
CA TRP A 84 9.28 13.85 -17.36
C TRP A 84 10.60 13.99 -16.61
N GLN A 85 10.82 15.17 -16.05
CA GLN A 85 11.92 15.43 -15.11
C GLN A 85 11.47 15.03 -13.71
N VAL A 86 12.32 14.28 -13.01
CA VAL A 86 12.09 13.83 -11.63
C VAL A 86 13.18 14.38 -10.74
N THR A 87 12.82 15.17 -9.74
CA THR A 87 13.74 15.69 -8.73
C THR A 87 13.35 15.22 -7.34
N PHE A 88 14.34 15.15 -6.45
CA PHE A 88 14.17 14.67 -5.08
C PHE A 88 14.67 15.72 -4.10
N GLU A 89 13.90 15.97 -3.06
CA GLU A 89 14.38 16.65 -1.86
C GLU A 89 14.72 15.61 -0.81
N LYS A 90 15.97 15.63 -0.35
CA LYS A 90 16.52 14.68 0.60
C LYS A 90 16.78 15.38 1.94
N GLU A 91 16.64 14.65 3.03
CA GLU A 91 16.96 15.09 4.38
C GLU A 91 17.88 14.07 5.05
N GLU A 92 18.94 14.52 5.71
CA GLU A 92 19.79 13.62 6.49
C GLU A 92 19.01 12.96 7.61
N LYS A 93 19.25 11.66 7.82
CA LYS A 93 18.62 10.93 8.91
C LYS A 93 19.12 11.47 10.25
N PRO A 94 18.26 11.52 11.28
CA PRO A 94 18.71 11.71 12.66
C PRO A 94 19.79 10.69 13.03
N ALA A 95 20.82 11.14 13.75
CA ALA A 95 22.00 10.34 14.04
C ALA A 95 21.67 9.03 14.77
N ASP A 96 20.73 9.06 15.71
CA ASP A 96 20.28 7.90 16.47
C ASP A 96 19.58 6.85 15.58
N VAL A 97 18.77 7.30 14.62
CA VAL A 97 18.12 6.41 13.64
C VAL A 97 19.17 5.77 12.73
N TYR A 98 20.11 6.57 12.22
CA TYR A 98 21.18 6.06 11.36
C TYR A 98 22.04 5.01 12.08
N SER A 99 22.50 5.31 13.30
CA SER A 99 23.32 4.39 14.10
C SER A 99 22.62 3.05 14.36
N LYS A 100 21.34 3.07 14.75
CA LYS A 100 20.55 1.85 14.97
C LYS A 100 20.44 0.99 13.71
N GLU A 101 20.11 1.61 12.57
CA GLU A 101 20.02 0.88 11.29
C GLU A 101 21.37 0.25 10.88
N MET A 102 22.49 0.91 11.16
CA MET A 102 23.83 0.39 10.86
C MET A 102 24.20 -0.79 11.76
N GLU A 103 23.85 -0.76 13.05
CA GLU A 103 24.05 -1.87 13.99
C GLU A 103 23.21 -3.10 13.60
N GLU A 104 21.92 -2.90 13.27
CA GLU A 104 21.05 -3.95 12.76
C GLU A 104 21.57 -4.56 11.46
N ARG A 105 22.15 -3.75 10.57
CA ARG A 105 22.75 -4.26 9.34
C ARG A 105 24.01 -5.09 9.64
N ALA A 106 24.87 -4.60 10.53
CA ALA A 106 26.08 -5.31 10.93
C ALA A 106 25.76 -6.68 11.54
N SER A 107 24.71 -6.75 12.38
CA SER A 107 24.26 -8.02 12.96
C SER A 107 23.68 -8.98 11.92
N ARG A 108 22.93 -8.48 10.92
CA ARG A 108 22.45 -9.31 9.79
C ARG A 108 23.58 -9.82 8.91
N SER A 109 24.63 -9.02 8.67
CA SER A 109 25.79 -9.46 7.88
C SER A 109 26.68 -10.45 8.62
N ALA A 110 26.81 -10.32 9.95
CA ALA A 110 27.64 -11.22 10.76
C ALA A 110 27.10 -12.66 10.83
N GLY A 111 25.81 -12.88 10.53
CA GLY A 111 25.21 -14.21 10.43
C GLY A 111 25.24 -14.83 9.02
N SER A 112 25.81 -14.15 8.03
CA SER A 112 25.91 -14.63 6.65
C SER A 112 27.33 -15.11 6.36
N ASP A 113 27.60 -16.40 6.57
CA ASP A 113 28.86 -17.05 6.17
C ASP A 113 28.94 -17.25 4.64
N ASN A 114 28.87 -16.16 3.87
CA ASN A 114 29.15 -16.20 2.44
C ASN A 114 30.44 -15.44 2.13
N ALA A 115 31.43 -16.24 1.71
CA ALA A 115 32.76 -15.83 1.30
C ALA A 115 32.72 -14.70 0.27
N ALA A 116 33.47 -13.63 0.58
CA ALA A 116 33.75 -12.54 -0.31
C ALA A 116 34.43 -13.05 -1.60
N SER A 117 33.84 -12.75 -2.76
CA SER A 117 34.60 -12.73 -4.01
C SER A 117 35.17 -11.32 -4.20
N ALA A 118 36.49 -11.22 -4.05
CA ALA A 118 37.26 -10.02 -4.29
C ALA A 118 37.27 -9.68 -5.79
N GLY A 119 36.81 -8.46 -6.12
CA GLY A 119 36.87 -7.88 -7.45
C GLY A 119 35.98 -6.66 -7.57
N GLN A 120 36.20 -5.62 -6.75
CA GLN A 120 35.37 -4.42 -6.80
C GLN A 120 35.64 -3.60 -8.06
N THR A 121 34.76 -3.75 -9.06
CA THR A 121 34.72 -2.94 -10.28
C THR A 121 34.44 -1.47 -9.94
N GLU A 122 34.89 -0.51 -10.75
CA GLU A 122 34.58 0.93 -10.52
C GLU A 122 33.08 1.21 -10.42
N GLN A 123 32.27 0.45 -11.15
CA GLN A 123 30.81 0.46 -11.06
C GLN A 123 30.31 0.07 -9.67
N GLU A 124 30.88 -0.97 -9.04
CA GLU A 124 30.47 -1.42 -7.70
C GLU A 124 30.82 -0.40 -6.63
N LYS A 125 31.93 0.33 -6.78
CA LYS A 125 32.28 1.43 -5.87
C LYS A 125 31.31 2.60 -5.99
N GLN A 126 30.89 2.93 -7.22
CA GLN A 126 29.90 3.98 -7.45
C GLN A 126 28.53 3.55 -6.89
N ASP A 127 28.13 2.31 -7.08
CA ASP A 127 26.88 1.75 -6.55
C ASP A 127 26.91 1.70 -5.01
N GLU A 128 28.03 1.32 -4.40
CA GLU A 128 28.18 1.29 -2.95
C GLU A 128 28.19 2.70 -2.34
N ALA A 129 28.82 3.68 -3.00
CA ALA A 129 28.78 5.08 -2.59
C ALA A 129 27.35 5.65 -2.70
N ALA A 130 26.64 5.39 -3.81
CA ALA A 130 25.25 5.80 -3.99
C ALA A 130 24.34 5.15 -2.94
N GLN A 131 24.51 3.86 -2.66
CA GLN A 131 23.79 3.18 -1.58
C GLN A 131 24.14 3.75 -0.20
N ALA A 132 25.40 4.12 0.05
CA ALA A 132 25.83 4.73 1.31
C ALA A 132 25.20 6.12 1.51
N GLU A 133 25.11 6.92 0.45
CA GLU A 133 24.39 8.20 0.46
C GLU A 133 22.90 7.99 0.71
N MET A 134 22.25 7.08 -0.03
CA MET A 134 20.84 6.72 0.20
C MET A 134 20.58 6.19 1.61
N ARG A 135 21.56 5.53 2.25
CA ARG A 135 21.45 5.10 3.65
C ARG A 135 21.53 6.26 4.63
N ARG A 136 22.14 7.39 4.27
CA ARG A 136 22.29 8.56 5.16
C ARG A 136 21.14 9.55 5.05
N SER A 137 20.43 9.56 3.93
CA SER A 137 19.32 10.50 3.71
C SER A 137 17.98 9.81 3.46
N TRP A 138 16.91 10.40 3.97
CA TRP A 138 15.55 10.11 3.52
C TRP A 138 15.19 10.95 2.29
N ILE A 139 14.41 10.38 1.38
CA ILE A 139 13.71 11.17 0.36
C ILE A 139 12.43 11.69 1.00
N LYS A 140 12.31 13.02 1.09
CA LYS A 140 11.17 13.73 1.69
C LYS A 140 10.13 14.14 0.67
N ARG A 141 10.59 14.58 -0.50
CA ARG A 141 9.70 14.97 -1.59
C ARG A 141 10.22 14.39 -2.90
N VAL A 142 9.28 14.04 -3.77
CA VAL A 142 9.55 13.75 -5.18
C VAL A 142 8.70 14.69 -6.02
N THR A 143 9.35 15.35 -6.98
CA THR A 143 8.72 16.31 -7.87
C THR A 143 8.83 15.84 -9.31
N PHE A 144 7.69 15.80 -9.99
CA PHE A 144 7.53 15.50 -11.41
C PHE A 144 7.23 16.78 -12.17
N SER A 145 8.02 17.11 -13.19
CA SER A 145 7.86 18.33 -14.00
C SER A 145 8.37 18.12 -15.44
N GLY A 146 8.42 19.19 -16.24
CA GLY A 146 9.00 19.18 -17.59
C GLY A 146 8.04 18.76 -18.71
N ASN A 147 6.89 18.20 -18.36
CA ASN A 147 5.79 17.89 -19.27
C ASN A 147 4.46 18.20 -18.57
N SER A 148 3.33 17.88 -19.19
CA SER A 148 2.01 18.25 -18.68
C SER A 148 0.98 17.12 -18.75
N ILE A 149 0.01 17.19 -17.85
CA ILE A 149 -1.22 16.39 -17.88
C ILE A 149 -2.31 17.31 -18.44
N PRO A 150 -2.94 17.00 -19.58
CA PRO A 150 -3.92 17.88 -20.21
C PRO A 150 -5.17 18.06 -19.33
N PRO A 151 -6.01 19.08 -19.62
CA PRO A 151 -7.35 19.21 -19.03
C PRO A 151 -8.16 17.91 -19.16
N ASP A 152 -8.95 17.60 -18.13
CA ASP A 152 -9.77 16.38 -18.02
C ASP A 152 -9.00 15.05 -18.10
N GLY A 153 -7.67 15.12 -18.15
CA GLY A 153 -6.77 13.98 -18.17
C GLY A 153 -6.32 13.55 -16.78
N PHE A 154 -5.64 12.41 -16.72
CA PHE A 154 -4.90 11.98 -15.55
C PHE A 154 -3.58 11.33 -15.95
N LYS A 155 -2.65 11.22 -15.00
CA LYS A 155 -1.41 10.48 -15.16
C LYS A 155 -1.12 9.62 -13.94
N GLU A 156 -0.50 8.47 -14.17
CA GLU A 156 0.05 7.62 -13.11
C GLU A 156 1.57 7.76 -13.06
N PHE A 157 2.12 7.88 -11.85
CA PHE A 157 3.55 7.82 -11.57
C PHE A 157 3.84 6.62 -10.67
N PHE A 158 4.83 5.81 -11.03
CA PHE A 158 5.12 4.56 -10.34
C PHE A 158 6.20 4.77 -9.28
N LEU A 159 5.83 4.49 -8.04
CA LEU A 159 6.66 4.66 -6.86
C LEU A 159 6.89 3.29 -6.21
N ASN A 160 8.11 3.01 -5.79
CA ASN A 160 8.42 1.84 -5.00
C ASN A 160 8.75 2.28 -3.58
N PHE A 161 8.02 1.71 -2.62
CA PHE A 161 8.21 1.96 -1.22
C PHE A 161 8.78 0.72 -0.53
N GLN A 162 9.72 0.93 0.37
CA GLN A 162 9.91 0.02 1.50
C GLN A 162 8.88 0.41 2.57
N LEU A 163 8.08 -0.54 3.01
CA LEU A 163 7.00 -0.29 3.96
C LEU A 163 7.50 -0.42 5.40
N PRO A 164 6.97 0.38 6.33
CA PRO A 164 7.29 0.24 7.75
C PRO A 164 6.86 -1.13 8.27
N GLU A 165 7.58 -1.64 9.28
CA GLU A 165 7.17 -2.84 10.01
C GLU A 165 5.97 -2.57 10.90
N ARG A 166 5.83 -1.33 11.39
CA ARG A 166 4.70 -0.90 12.20
C ARG A 166 3.50 -0.62 11.29
N PRO A 167 2.38 -1.34 11.45
CA PRO A 167 1.13 -1.05 10.74
C PRO A 167 0.63 0.36 11.03
N GLY A 168 -0.15 0.93 10.13
CA GLY A 168 -0.67 2.29 10.29
C GLY A 168 -1.32 2.87 9.04
N ASN A 169 -1.90 4.05 9.21
CA ASN A 169 -2.43 4.87 8.12
C ASN A 169 -1.48 6.05 7.92
N PHE A 170 -0.93 6.16 6.72
CA PHE A 170 0.05 7.17 6.37
C PHE A 170 -0.52 8.06 5.27
N ARG A 171 -0.59 9.36 5.53
CA ARG A 171 -1.15 10.35 4.62
C ARG A 171 -0.01 11.05 3.91
N PHE A 172 -0.07 11.10 2.60
CA PHE A 172 0.94 11.65 1.72
C PHE A 172 0.38 12.92 1.10
N PRO A 173 0.77 14.10 1.62
CA PRO A 173 0.41 15.37 1.01
C PRO A 173 0.95 15.43 -0.42
N ALA A 174 0.22 16.10 -1.31
CA ALA A 174 0.74 16.43 -2.62
C ALA A 174 0.46 17.89 -2.96
N LEU A 175 1.36 18.48 -3.76
CA LEU A 175 1.19 19.80 -4.36
C LEU A 175 1.07 19.64 -5.87
N GLN A 176 0.06 20.26 -6.45
CA GLN A 176 -0.18 20.27 -7.89
C GLN A 176 -0.12 21.70 -8.38
N ILE A 177 0.71 21.96 -9.40
CA ILE A 177 0.83 23.28 -10.02
C ILE A 177 0.34 23.20 -11.46
N TYR A 178 -0.54 24.13 -11.82
CA TYR A 178 -1.13 24.24 -13.14
C TYR A 178 -0.40 25.27 -14.01
N GLN A 179 -0.63 25.21 -15.32
CA GLN A 179 0.02 26.08 -16.29
C GLN A 179 -0.26 27.58 -16.05
N ASP A 180 -1.41 27.92 -15.47
CA ASP A 180 -1.78 29.30 -15.10
C ASP A 180 -1.09 29.79 -13.81
N GLY A 181 -0.24 28.97 -13.20
CA GLY A 181 0.48 29.26 -11.96
C GLY A 181 -0.36 29.03 -10.70
N VAL A 182 -1.59 28.54 -10.81
CA VAL A 182 -2.39 28.16 -9.64
C VAL A 182 -1.80 26.91 -9.01
N GLU A 183 -1.79 26.89 -7.68
CA GLU A 183 -1.33 25.76 -6.87
C GLU A 183 -2.50 25.17 -6.08
N VAL A 184 -2.57 23.85 -6.02
CA VAL A 184 -3.56 23.10 -5.23
C VAL A 184 -2.83 22.13 -4.30
N SER A 185 -3.15 22.21 -3.01
CA SER A 185 -2.59 21.36 -1.96
C SER A 185 -3.55 20.24 -1.59
N TRP A 186 -3.17 19.01 -1.90
CA TRP A 186 -3.85 17.77 -1.54
C TRP A 186 -3.38 17.31 -0.16
N SER A 187 -3.82 18.00 0.89
CA SER A 187 -3.33 17.82 2.26
C SER A 187 -4.43 17.76 3.32
N GLU A 188 -5.69 17.93 2.91
CA GLU A 188 -6.80 18.04 3.85
C GLU A 188 -7.08 16.70 4.54
N LEU A 189 -7.45 16.76 5.83
CA LEU A 189 -7.60 15.59 6.70
C LEU A 189 -9.06 15.19 6.93
N VAL A 190 -10.00 16.01 6.44
CA VAL A 190 -11.43 15.86 6.70
C VAL A 190 -12.04 14.92 5.66
N GLU A 191 -12.97 14.08 6.08
CA GLU A 191 -13.72 13.24 5.17
C GLU A 191 -14.62 14.10 4.27
N GLY A 192 -14.63 13.81 2.97
CA GLY A 192 -15.37 14.63 1.99
C GLY A 192 -14.76 15.99 1.71
N ALA A 193 -13.52 16.24 2.16
CA ALA A 193 -12.70 17.37 1.73
C ALA A 193 -12.59 17.44 0.21
N ASP A 194 -12.44 18.66 -0.33
CA ASP A 194 -12.22 18.89 -1.76
C ASP A 194 -10.81 18.42 -2.17
N HIS A 195 -9.81 18.63 -1.30
CA HIS A 195 -8.41 18.27 -1.59
C HIS A 195 -7.81 17.34 -0.51
N PRO A 196 -8.34 16.12 -0.34
CA PRO A 196 -7.88 15.21 0.70
C PRO A 196 -6.45 14.71 0.43
N ALA A 197 -5.70 14.49 1.51
CA ALA A 197 -4.39 13.84 1.40
C ALA A 197 -4.53 12.37 0.98
N ALA A 198 -3.75 11.95 -0.02
CA ALA A 198 -3.70 10.55 -0.44
C ALA A 198 -3.24 9.66 0.73
N THR A 199 -3.96 8.58 1.01
CA THR A 199 -3.69 7.75 2.20
C THR A 199 -3.34 6.31 1.81
N ILE A 200 -2.28 5.78 2.44
CA ILE A 200 -1.92 4.37 2.39
C ILE A 200 -2.19 3.74 3.74
N SER A 201 -2.93 2.62 3.74
CA SER A 201 -3.21 1.81 4.92
C SER A 201 -2.42 0.50 4.90
N ILE A 202 -1.55 0.32 5.89
CA ILE A 202 -0.78 -0.91 6.09
C ILE A 202 -1.43 -1.68 7.23
N ALA A 203 -2.07 -2.80 6.89
CA ALA A 203 -2.76 -3.63 7.86
C ALA A 203 -1.79 -4.42 8.73
N ALA A 204 -2.16 -4.63 9.99
CA ALA A 204 -1.48 -5.61 10.83
C ALA A 204 -1.69 -7.02 10.24
N PRO A 205 -0.70 -7.92 10.33
CA PRO A 205 -0.94 -9.31 9.99
C PRO A 205 -2.08 -9.84 10.89
N PRO A 206 -2.93 -10.74 10.38
CA PRO A 206 -3.97 -11.34 11.20
C PRO A 206 -3.33 -12.00 12.41
N ARG A 207 -3.83 -11.69 13.61
CA ARG A 207 -3.40 -12.29 14.88
C ARG A 207 -3.61 -13.81 14.99
N TRP A 208 -4.26 -14.41 13.99
CA TRP A 208 -4.67 -15.81 13.99
C TRP A 208 -3.95 -16.58 12.89
N ASN A 209 -3.11 -17.54 13.26
CA ASN A 209 -2.48 -18.49 12.34
C ASN A 209 -3.36 -19.76 12.27
N TRP A 210 -3.76 -20.16 11.07
CA TRP A 210 -4.63 -21.35 10.87
C TRP A 210 -3.94 -22.65 11.34
N ARG A 211 -2.61 -22.66 11.41
CA ARG A 211 -1.82 -23.76 11.98
C ARG A 211 -2.12 -23.96 13.48
N ASP A 212 -2.42 -22.88 14.20
CA ASP A 212 -2.74 -22.93 15.63
C ASP A 212 -4.19 -23.38 15.87
N ILE A 213 -5.11 -23.08 14.94
CA ILE A 213 -6.51 -23.57 14.99
C ILE A 213 -6.57 -25.07 14.71
N ALA A 214 -5.83 -25.55 13.71
CA ALA A 214 -5.83 -26.96 13.32
C ALA A 214 -5.36 -27.87 14.46
N LEU A 215 -4.38 -27.43 15.26
CA LEU A 215 -3.93 -28.14 16.46
C LEU A 215 -4.98 -28.11 17.58
N GLY A 216 -5.68 -26.98 17.76
CA GLY A 216 -6.74 -26.84 18.77
C GLY A 216 -8.00 -27.69 18.49
N ILE A 217 -8.46 -27.74 17.24
CA ILE A 217 -9.64 -28.53 16.85
C ILE A 217 -9.34 -30.04 16.86
N SER A 218 -8.12 -30.43 16.46
CA SER A 218 -7.72 -31.85 16.45
C SER A 218 -7.57 -32.43 17.85
N LEU A 219 -7.09 -31.65 18.84
CA LEU A 219 -7.01 -32.10 20.24
C LEU A 219 -8.40 -32.29 20.86
N LEU A 220 -9.36 -31.41 20.54
CA LEU A 220 -10.73 -31.51 21.04
C LEU A 220 -11.46 -32.75 20.48
N LEU A 221 -11.26 -33.07 19.19
CA LEU A 221 -11.83 -34.27 18.57
C LEU A 221 -11.19 -35.56 19.12
N ILE A 222 -9.88 -35.59 19.36
CA ILE A 222 -9.20 -36.74 19.98
C ILE A 222 -9.70 -36.98 21.41
N LEU A 223 -9.89 -35.92 22.20
CA LEU A 223 -10.35 -36.02 23.60
C LEU A 223 -11.83 -36.46 23.70
N VAL A 224 -12.68 -36.00 22.77
CA VAL A 224 -14.08 -36.46 22.64
C VAL A 224 -14.18 -37.92 22.18
N LEU A 225 -13.28 -38.38 21.30
CA LEU A 225 -13.23 -39.78 20.86
C LEU A 225 -12.72 -40.73 21.96
N LEU A 226 -11.74 -40.30 22.76
CA LEU A 226 -11.26 -41.06 23.93
C LEU A 226 -12.32 -41.17 25.03
N ALA A 227 -13.07 -40.10 25.30
CA ALA A 227 -14.16 -40.12 26.29
C ALA A 227 -15.32 -41.05 25.91
N ARG A 228 -15.66 -41.17 24.61
CA ARG A 228 -16.71 -42.09 24.15
C ARG A 228 -16.31 -43.57 24.22
N SER A 229 -15.02 -43.89 24.08
CA SER A 229 -14.52 -45.27 24.14
C SER A 229 -14.63 -45.89 25.54
N PHE A 230 -14.65 -45.09 26.60
CA PHE A 230 -14.65 -45.57 27.99
C PHE A 230 -16.06 -45.75 28.60
N SER A 231 -17.11 -45.29 27.93
CA SER A 231 -18.50 -45.31 28.45
C SER A 231 -19.29 -46.59 28.17
N LYS A 232 -18.68 -47.63 27.58
CA LYS A 232 -19.34 -48.93 27.38
C LYS A 232 -18.56 -50.04 28.08
N SER A 233 -18.97 -50.36 29.30
CA SER A 233 -18.77 -51.69 29.87
C SER A 233 -20.11 -52.25 30.37
N PRO A 234 -20.34 -53.57 30.19
CA PRO A 234 -21.68 -54.15 30.09
C PRO A 234 -22.30 -54.45 31.47
N GLN A 235 -23.62 -54.28 31.60
CA GLN A 235 -24.37 -54.97 32.64
C GLN A 235 -24.39 -56.47 32.33
N ARG A 236 -23.75 -57.27 33.19
CA ARG A 236 -23.99 -58.72 33.26
C ARG A 236 -25.14 -58.96 34.24
N ALA A 237 -26.20 -59.60 33.74
CA ALA A 237 -27.13 -60.38 34.55
C ALA A 237 -26.64 -61.83 34.58
#